data_AF-A0A356BTY3-F1
#
_entry.id   AF-A0A356BTY3-F1
#
_cell.length_a   1.000
_cell.length_b   1.000
_cell.length_c   1.000
_cell.angle_alpha   90.00
_cell.angle_beta   90.00
_cell.angle_gamma   90.00
#
_symmetry.space_group_name_H-M   'P 1'
#
loop_
_entity.id
_entity.type
_entity.pdbx_description
1 polymer ?
#
loop_
_entity_poly.entity_id
_entity_poly.type
_entity_poly.pdbx_seq_one_letter_code
_entity_poly.pdbx_strand_id
1 'polypeptide(L)'
;MRTIALADLLFELYTWILIARFLLSWIPNVDYSHPAIRFIHRATDIVVRPFRGIIPPLGNIDLSPLVMFLVLRMAYSLLRRLLVLMII
;
A
#
# COMPACT_ATOMS: atom_id res chain seq x y z
N MET A 1 17.99 -16.10 5.45
CA MET A 1 17.38 -15.43 6.63
C MET A 1 17.48 -13.90 6.55
N ARG A 2 18.68 -13.30 6.37
CA ARG A 2 18.84 -11.82 6.27
C ARG A 2 17.99 -11.18 5.15
N THR A 3 17.93 -11.82 3.98
CA THR A 3 17.14 -11.33 2.82
C THR A 3 15.63 -11.32 3.07
N ILE A 4 15.12 -12.34 3.77
CA ILE A 4 13.70 -12.42 4.13
C ILE A 4 13.34 -11.30 5.11
N ALA A 5 14.18 -11.03 6.11
CA ALA A 5 13.95 -9.96 7.07
C ALA A 5 13.90 -8.57 6.40
N LEU A 6 14.78 -8.33 5.42
CA LEU A 6 14.75 -7.09 4.63
C LEU A 6 13.48 -6.98 3.79
N ALA A 7 13.04 -8.07 3.15
CA ALA A 7 11.79 -8.09 2.39
C ALA A 7 10.57 -7.84 3.30
N ASP A 8 10.55 -8.47 4.48
CA ASP A 8 9.46 -8.32 5.47
C ASP A 8 9.38 -6.86 5.93
N LEU A 9 10.53 -6.24 6.24
CA LEU A 9 10.62 -4.82 6.63
C LEU A 9 10.10 -3.88 5.54
N LEU A 10 10.54 -4.07 4.30
CA LEU A 10 10.13 -3.21 3.18
C LEU A 10 8.64 -3.33 2.89
N PHE A 11 8.11 -4.55 2.95
CA PHE A 11 6.67 -4.80 2.79
C PHE A 11 5.85 -4.13 3.89
N GLU A 12 6.30 -4.21 5.15
CA GLU A 12 5.65 -3.57 6.28
C GLU A 12 5.67 -2.04 6.16
N LEU A 13 6.84 -1.47 5.82
CA LEU A 13 6.97 -0.02 5.58
C LEU A 13 5.99 0.45 4.49
N TYR A 14 5.94 -0.25 3.37
CA TYR A 14 5.04 0.10 2.26
C TYR A 14 3.57 -0.03 2.65
N THR A 15 3.24 -1.05 3.46
CA THR A 15 1.89 -1.23 4.02
C THR A 15 1.49 -0.01 4.87
N TRP A 16 2.39 0.49 5.73
CA TRP A 16 2.12 1.68 6.53
C TRP A 16 1.88 2.92 5.65
N ILE A 17 2.59 3.07 4.53
CA ILE A 17 2.35 4.16 3.57
C ILE A 17 0.95 4.04 2.93
N LEU A 18 0.52 2.82 2.56
CA LEU A 18 -0.84 2.59 2.04
C LEU A 18 -1.92 2.90 3.07
N ILE A 19 -1.72 2.50 4.33
CA ILE A 19 -2.62 2.84 5.43
C ILE A 19 -2.69 4.36 5.62
N ALA A 20 -1.53 5.05 5.61
CA ALA A 20 -1.50 6.50 5.69
C ALA A 20 -2.29 7.16 4.55
N ARG A 21 -2.15 6.68 3.30
CA ARG A 21 -2.96 7.16 2.17
C ARG A 21 -4.46 6.95 2.37
N PHE A 22 -4.85 5.77 2.84
CA PHE A 22 -6.25 5.46 3.14
C PHE A 22 -6.81 6.44 4.19
N LEU A 23 -6.09 6.63 5.29
CA LEU A 23 -6.49 7.56 6.36
C LEU A 23 -6.57 9.01 5.85
N LEU A 24 -5.60 9.45 5.03
CA LEU A 24 -5.61 10.79 4.42
C LEU A 24 -6.82 10.99 3.51
N SER A 25 -7.31 9.95 2.82
CA SER A 25 -8.52 10.06 1.99
C SER A 25 -9.79 10.34 2.79
N TRP A 26 -9.80 9.98 4.08
CA TRP A 26 -10.94 10.23 4.96
C TRP A 26 -10.92 11.64 5.57
N ILE A 27 -9.76 12.29 5.62
CA ILE A 27 -9.64 13.63 6.19
C ILE A 27 -10.19 14.67 5.18
N PRO A 28 -11.20 15.47 5.54
CA PRO A 28 -11.66 16.55 4.67
C PRO A 28 -10.63 17.68 4.61
N ASN A 29 -10.54 18.35 3.46
CA ASN A 29 -9.67 19.52 3.24
C ASN A 29 -8.17 19.27 3.50
N VAL A 30 -7.66 18.08 3.18
CA VAL A 30 -6.23 17.79 3.25
C VAL A 30 -5.41 18.72 2.35
N ASP A 31 -4.35 19.31 2.91
CA ASP A 31 -3.36 20.05 2.13
C ASP A 31 -2.41 19.10 1.39
N TYR A 32 -2.77 18.76 0.15
CA TYR A 32 -1.92 17.96 -0.74
C TYR A 32 -0.62 18.65 -1.17
N SER A 33 -0.38 19.91 -0.78
CA SER A 33 0.91 20.57 -0.99
C SER A 33 1.95 20.22 0.10
N HIS A 34 1.55 19.56 1.18
CA HIS A 34 2.51 19.13 2.19
C HIS A 34 3.46 18.05 1.62
N PRO A 35 4.80 18.18 1.76
CA PRO A 35 5.76 17.26 1.15
C PRO A 35 5.53 15.78 1.51
N ALA A 36 5.20 15.49 2.76
CA ALA A 36 4.93 14.12 3.23
C ALA A 36 3.68 13.51 2.55
N ILE A 37 2.63 14.31 2.38
CA ILE A 37 1.37 13.86 1.75
C ILE A 37 1.61 13.62 0.26
N ARG A 38 2.32 14.54 -0.41
CA ARG A 38 2.75 14.32 -1.81
C ARG A 38 3.57 13.07 -1.97
N PHE A 39 4.50 12.80 -1.05
CA PHE A 39 5.31 11.59 -1.07
C PHE A 39 4.42 10.34 -0.96
N ILE A 40 3.54 10.28 0.03
CA ILE A 40 2.61 9.15 0.22
C ILE A 40 1.80 8.88 -1.06
N HIS A 41 1.22 9.92 -1.64
CA HIS A 41 0.44 9.79 -2.87
C HIS A 41 1.31 9.33 -4.05
N ARG A 42 2.45 9.98 -4.32
CA ARG A 42 3.34 9.61 -5.43
C ARG A 42 3.89 8.18 -5.29
N ALA A 43 4.30 7.79 -4.10
CA ALA A 43 4.87 6.46 -3.83
C ALA A 43 3.85 5.34 -4.07
N THR A 44 2.56 5.61 -3.85
CA THR A 44 1.50 4.60 -3.94
C THR A 44 0.62 4.73 -5.19
N ASP A 45 0.68 5.83 -5.95
CA ASP A 45 -0.28 6.08 -7.03
C ASP A 45 -0.18 5.06 -8.15
N ILE A 46 1.05 4.66 -8.53
CA ILE A 46 1.26 3.70 -9.62
C ILE A 46 0.55 2.38 -9.37
N VAL A 47 0.49 1.93 -8.11
CA VAL A 47 -0.15 0.66 -7.75
C VAL A 47 -1.62 0.84 -7.36
N VAL A 48 -2.02 1.97 -6.78
CA VAL A 48 -3.40 2.19 -6.32
C VAL A 48 -4.31 2.63 -7.47
N ARG A 49 -3.78 3.40 -8.43
CA ARG A 49 -4.55 3.98 -9.54
C ARG A 49 -5.34 2.95 -10.37
N PRO A 50 -4.81 1.75 -10.69
CA PRO A 50 -5.58 0.72 -11.39
C PRO A 50 -6.83 0.24 -10.63
N PHE A 51 -6.85 0.40 -9.30
CA PHE A 51 -7.98 -0.02 -8.46
C PHE A 51 -9.00 1.09 -8.21
N ARG A 52 -8.78 2.31 -8.74
CA ARG A 52 -9.73 3.43 -8.64
C ARG A 52 -11.01 3.10 -9.38
N GLY A 53 -12.14 3.25 -8.68
CA GLY A 53 -13.48 3.04 -9.25
C GLY A 53 -13.92 1.58 -9.36
N ILE A 54 -13.11 0.60 -8.94
CA ILE A 54 -13.55 -0.81 -8.86
C ILE A 54 -14.65 -0.99 -7.82
N ILE A 55 -14.47 -0.35 -6.66
CA ILE A 55 -15.48 -0.30 -5.62
C ILE A 55 -16.09 1.10 -5.65
N PRO A 56 -17.44 1.23 -5.67
CA PRO A 56 -18.09 2.53 -5.53
C PRO A 56 -17.56 3.27 -4.29
N PRO A 57 -17.21 4.57 -4.41
CA PRO A 57 -16.69 5.32 -3.27
C PRO A 57 -17.76 5.42 -2.18
N LEU A 58 -17.33 5.30 -0.92
CA LEU A 58 -18.17 5.54 0.25
C LEU A 58 -17.97 7.00 0.69
N GLY A 59 -18.77 7.90 0.11
CA GLY A 59 -18.59 9.35 0.30
C GLY A 59 -17.28 9.83 -0.32
N ASN A 60 -16.44 10.50 0.48
CA ASN A 60 -15.12 10.99 0.04
C ASN A 60 -13.97 9.99 0.24
N ILE A 61 -14.26 8.78 0.71
CA ILE A 61 -13.23 7.79 1.07
C ILE A 61 -12.77 7.04 -0.19
N ASP A 62 -11.45 7.06 -0.43
CA ASP A 62 -10.81 6.24 -1.46
C ASP A 62 -10.57 4.82 -0.89
N LEU A 63 -11.37 3.86 -1.34
CA LEU A 63 -11.23 2.44 -0.94
C LEU A 63 -10.17 1.69 -1.75
N SER A 64 -9.62 2.27 -2.81
CA SER A 64 -8.64 1.60 -3.66
C SER A 64 -7.34 1.20 -2.93
N PRO A 65 -6.81 1.98 -1.96
CA PRO A 65 -5.70 1.53 -1.12
C PRO A 65 -6.00 0.25 -0.33
N LEU A 66 -7.25 0.04 0.11
CA LEU A 66 -7.66 -1.16 0.83
C LEU A 66 -7.66 -2.39 -0.09
N VAL A 67 -8.18 -2.25 -1.31
CA VAL A 67 -8.12 -3.31 -2.34
C VAL A 67 -6.66 -3.63 -2.66
N MET A 68 -5.85 -2.60 -2.87
CA MET A 68 -4.42 -2.76 -3.13
C MET A 68 -3.71 -3.49 -1.98
N PHE A 69 -4.04 -3.19 -0.72
CA PHE A 69 -3.48 -3.87 0.45
C PHE A 69 -3.76 -5.39 0.42
N LEU A 70 -4.97 -5.80 0.06
CA LEU A 70 -5.32 -7.21 -0.07
C LEU A 70 -4.50 -7.91 -1.16
N VAL A 71 -4.40 -7.29 -2.34
CA VAL A 71 -3.60 -7.80 -3.46
C VAL A 71 -2.13 -7.90 -3.08
N LEU A 72 -1.59 -6.87 -2.43
CA LEU A 72 -0.19 -6.84 -1.99
C LEU A 72 0.11 -7.92 -0.95
N ARG A 73 -0.79 -8.12 0.04
CA ARG A 73 -0.69 -9.20 1.05
C ARG A 73 -0.60 -10.58 0.39
N MET A 74 -1.46 -10.85 -0.58
CA MET A 74 -1.46 -12.12 -1.30
C MET A 74 -0.15 -12.31 -2.08
N ALA A 75 0.24 -11.31 -2.87
CA ALA A 75 1.48 -11.36 -3.66
C ALA A 75 2.72 -11.54 -2.78
N TYR A 76 2.80 -10.81 -1.66
CA TYR A 76 3.92 -10.92 -0.73
C TYR A 76 3.97 -12.27 -0.02
N SER A 77 2.81 -12.84 0.33
CA SER A 77 2.77 -14.18 0.94
C SER A 77 3.36 -15.25 0.02
N LEU A 78 3.13 -15.15 -1.29
CA LEU A 78 3.70 -16.04 -2.30
C LEU A 78 5.19 -15.80 -2.45
N LEU A 79 5.61 -14.53 -2.61
CA LEU A 79 7.02 -14.16 -2.68
C LEU A 79 7.80 -14.70 -1.49
N ARG A 80 7.30 -14.49 -0.27
CA ARG A 80 7.93 -14.95 0.96
C ARG A 80 8.07 -16.46 1.01
N ARG A 81 7.04 -17.21 0.57
CA ARG A 81 7.12 -18.68 0.47
C ARG A 81 8.22 -19.12 -0.49
N LEU A 82 8.30 -18.51 -1.67
CA LEU A 82 9.35 -18.80 -2.65
C LEU A 82 10.74 -18.49 -2.09
N LEU A 83 10.92 -17.33 -1.43
CA LEU A 83 12.18 -16.96 -0.79
C LEU A 83 12.61 -17.95 0.31
N VAL A 84 11.65 -18.50 1.07
CA VAL A 84 11.94 -19.53 2.08
C VAL A 84 12.38 -20.84 1.39
N LEU A 85 11.65 -21.28 0.36
CA LEU A 85 11.98 -22.51 -0.38
C LEU A 85 13.36 -22.45 -1.05
N MET A 86 13.82 -21.28 -1.47
CA MET A 86 15.14 -21.09 -2.06
C MET A 86 16.31 -21.14 -1.03
N ILE A 87 16.00 -21.02 0.26
CA ILE A 87 17.00 -20.96 1.35
C ILE A 87 17.12 -22.31 2.08
N ILE A 88 16.10 -23.16 1.95
CA ILE A 88 16.10 -24.55 2.41
C ILE A 88 16.90 -25.38 1.41
#